data_AF-A0A1D7U1I5-F1
#
_entry.id   AF-A0A1D7U1I5-F1
#
_cell.length_a   1.000
_cell.length_b   1.000
_cell.length_c   1.000
_cell.angle_alpha   90.00
_cell.angle_beta   90.00
_cell.angle_gamma   90.00
#
_symmetry.space_group_name_H-M   'P 1'
#
loop_
_entity.id
_entity.type
_entity.pdbx_description
1 polymer ?
#
loop_
_entity_poly.entity_id
_entity_poly.type
_entity_poly.pdbx_seq_one_letter_code
_entity_poly.pdbx_strand_id
1 'polypeptide(L)'
;MGVLRHAVAAMLLLGSNAALAQTVTAYQSGLRIAEGRGYANAGCYAQVFAKHAVVVEKANGRRNWHAASTPAYNAEQHSRCGIDRLADRAARRQEGQTAGYSAPRAAGQIYAVGLKIAAERGHSGAKAACFARTYATYASSRPSASGRAAYAVSGRNHTSYAAELSSQCGISR
;
A
#
# COMPACT_ATOMS: atom_id res chain seq x y z
N MET A 1 -52.42 -53.04 16.31
CA MET A 1 -52.13 -51.62 16.63
C MET A 1 -51.01 -51.17 15.72
N GLY A 2 -51.30 -50.23 14.82
CA GLY A 2 -50.32 -49.70 13.86
C GLY A 2 -49.60 -48.44 14.36
N VAL A 3 -48.85 -47.89 13.40
CA VAL A 3 -48.34 -46.51 13.25
C VAL A 3 -46.84 -46.27 13.51
N LEU A 4 -46.22 -45.87 12.39
CA LEU A 4 -44.91 -45.29 12.10
C LEU A 4 -44.51 -44.10 12.99
N ARG A 5 -43.18 -43.80 13.01
CA ARG A 5 -42.54 -42.52 12.54
C ARG A 5 -41.13 -42.38 13.16
N HIS A 6 -40.06 -42.67 12.41
CA HIS A 6 -39.13 -41.71 11.79
C HIS A 6 -38.56 -40.61 12.71
N ALA A 7 -37.25 -40.66 12.98
CA ALA A 7 -36.40 -39.46 13.05
C ALA A 7 -34.93 -39.83 12.74
N VAL A 8 -34.52 -39.52 11.51
CA VAL A 8 -33.14 -39.31 11.10
C VAL A 8 -32.77 -37.87 11.48
N ALA A 9 -31.62 -37.66 12.13
CA ALA A 9 -30.86 -36.40 12.09
C ALA A 9 -29.43 -36.73 12.56
N ALA A 10 -28.50 -37.02 11.65
CA ALA A 10 -27.75 -36.06 10.83
C ALA A 10 -26.69 -35.30 11.66
N MET A 11 -25.45 -35.65 11.35
CA MET A 11 -24.20 -34.90 11.35
C MET A 11 -24.19 -33.54 12.06
N LEU A 12 -23.11 -33.29 12.79
CA LEU A 12 -22.22 -32.18 12.48
C LEU A 12 -20.82 -32.54 12.98
N LEU A 13 -20.07 -33.20 12.08
CA LEU A 13 -18.61 -33.13 12.08
C LEU A 13 -18.24 -31.66 12.21
N LEU A 14 -17.60 -31.29 13.31
CA LEU A 14 -16.85 -30.04 13.44
C LEU A 14 -15.62 -30.12 12.53
N GLY A 15 -15.89 -30.18 11.22
CA GLY A 15 -15.00 -29.71 10.18
C GLY A 15 -14.94 -28.19 10.30
N SER A 16 -14.16 -27.72 11.28
CA SER A 16 -13.71 -26.35 11.29
C SER A 16 -12.81 -26.17 10.08
N ASN A 17 -13.42 -25.57 9.06
CA ASN A 17 -12.82 -25.09 7.83
C ASN A 17 -11.53 -24.29 8.10
N ALA A 18 -10.39 -24.97 8.24
CA ALA A 18 -9.10 -24.42 7.82
C ALA A 18 -9.02 -24.49 6.29
N ALA A 19 -10.04 -23.94 5.62
CA ALA A 19 -10.07 -23.76 4.19
C ALA A 19 -9.08 -22.66 3.85
N LEU A 20 -7.90 -23.08 3.38
CA LEU A 20 -7.10 -22.38 2.37
C LEU A 20 -6.70 -20.93 2.71
N ALA A 21 -5.89 -20.76 3.77
CA ALA A 21 -4.92 -19.67 3.72
C ALA A 21 -3.95 -20.01 2.58
N GLN A 22 -4.17 -19.45 1.38
CA GLN A 22 -3.25 -19.58 0.25
C GLN A 22 -1.86 -19.13 0.72
N THR A 23 -1.01 -20.11 1.05
CA THR A 23 0.36 -19.90 1.52
C THR A 23 1.19 -19.42 0.34
N VAL A 24 1.17 -18.10 0.12
CA VAL A 24 2.03 -17.46 -0.88
C VAL A 24 3.46 -17.91 -0.59
N THR A 25 4.08 -18.58 -1.56
CA THR A 25 5.43 -19.12 -1.38
C THR A 25 6.47 -18.00 -1.39
N ALA A 26 7.67 -18.30 -0.89
CA ALA A 26 8.79 -17.37 -1.00
C ALA A 26 9.06 -16.99 -2.46
N TYR A 27 8.99 -17.96 -3.36
CA TYR A 27 9.11 -17.74 -4.80
C TYR A 27 8.04 -16.79 -5.34
N GLN A 28 6.76 -17.04 -5.07
CA GLN A 28 5.66 -16.17 -5.52
C GLN A 28 5.77 -14.74 -4.97
N SER A 29 6.23 -14.62 -3.73
CA SER A 29 6.52 -13.31 -3.12
C SER A 29 7.67 -12.61 -3.85
N GLY A 30 8.73 -13.35 -4.17
CA GLY A 30 9.87 -12.85 -4.94
C GLY A 30 9.46 -12.42 -6.35
N LEU A 31 8.62 -13.20 -7.03
CA LEU A 31 8.13 -12.90 -8.37
C LEU A 31 7.34 -11.59 -8.39
N ARG A 32 6.37 -11.44 -7.47
CA ARG A 32 5.59 -10.21 -7.33
C ARG A 32 6.48 -8.98 -7.06
N ILE A 33 7.53 -9.14 -6.26
CA ILE A 33 8.49 -8.07 -6.00
C ILE A 33 9.26 -7.72 -7.28
N ALA A 34 9.73 -8.71 -8.03
CA ALA A 34 10.50 -8.46 -9.25
C ALA A 34 9.65 -7.80 -10.34
N GLU A 35 8.43 -8.27 -10.55
CA GLU A 35 7.47 -7.69 -11.49
C GLU A 35 7.12 -6.25 -11.12
N GLY A 36 6.81 -6.01 -9.84
CA GLY A 36 6.54 -4.65 -9.34
C GLY A 36 7.74 -3.70 -9.46
N ARG A 37 8.96 -4.24 -9.63
CA ARG A 37 10.19 -3.48 -9.89
C ARG A 37 10.56 -3.37 -11.36
N GLY A 38 9.87 -4.09 -12.24
CA GLY A 38 10.18 -4.12 -13.67
C GLY A 38 11.48 -4.85 -14.01
N TYR A 39 11.89 -5.83 -13.21
CA TYR A 39 13.08 -6.63 -13.55
C TYR A 39 12.80 -7.55 -14.74
N ALA A 40 13.62 -7.47 -15.79
CA ALA A 40 13.50 -8.32 -16.97
C ALA A 40 13.58 -9.82 -16.63
N ASN A 41 14.41 -10.19 -15.65
CA ASN A 41 14.61 -11.58 -15.21
C ASN A 41 13.86 -11.90 -13.90
N ALA A 42 12.56 -11.61 -13.87
CA ALA A 42 11.74 -11.76 -12.66
C ALA A 42 11.72 -13.20 -12.11
N GLY A 43 11.72 -14.21 -12.98
CA GLY A 43 11.80 -15.62 -12.58
C GLY A 43 13.11 -15.98 -11.90
N CYS A 44 14.26 -15.53 -12.44
CA CYS A 44 15.57 -15.75 -11.81
C CYS A 44 15.65 -15.06 -10.45
N TYR A 45 15.18 -13.81 -10.37
CA TYR A 45 15.11 -13.08 -9.10
C TYR A 45 14.32 -13.85 -8.04
N ALA A 46 13.17 -14.42 -8.42
CA ALA A 46 12.28 -15.12 -7.52
C ALA A 46 12.91 -16.41 -6.97
N GLN A 47 13.70 -17.13 -7.78
CA GLN A 47 14.45 -18.31 -7.33
C GLN A 47 15.52 -17.95 -6.30
N VAL A 48 16.34 -16.94 -6.60
CA VAL A 48 17.38 -16.47 -5.67
C VAL A 48 16.73 -15.86 -4.41
N PHE A 49 15.62 -15.13 -4.56
CA PHE A 49 14.85 -14.63 -3.41
C PHE A 49 14.37 -15.77 -2.53
N ALA A 50 13.78 -16.82 -3.09
CA ALA A 50 13.26 -17.95 -2.31
C ALA A 50 14.35 -18.66 -1.50
N LYS A 51 15.57 -18.77 -2.04
CA LYS A 51 16.73 -19.36 -1.35
C LYS A 51 17.17 -18.55 -0.11
N HIS A 52 17.08 -17.23 -0.17
CA HIS A 52 17.54 -16.31 0.88
C HIS A 52 16.40 -15.76 1.76
N ALA A 53 15.15 -16.11 1.46
CA ALA A 53 14.00 -15.57 2.15
C ALA A 53 13.73 -16.30 3.46
N VAL A 54 13.47 -15.52 4.49
CA VAL A 54 12.95 -15.97 5.78
C VAL A 54 11.53 -15.45 5.96
N VAL A 55 10.72 -16.15 6.75
CA VAL A 55 9.41 -15.62 7.14
C VAL A 55 9.60 -14.64 8.28
N VAL A 56 9.11 -13.41 8.12
CA VAL A 56 9.09 -12.39 9.16
C VAL A 56 7.66 -12.18 9.59
N GLU A 57 7.44 -12.14 10.90
CA GLU A 57 6.17 -11.77 11.50
C GLU A 57 6.15 -10.27 11.80
N LYS A 58 5.08 -9.59 11.39
CA LYS A 58 4.87 -8.18 11.67
C LYS A 58 4.11 -7.99 12.97
N ALA A 59 4.19 -6.80 13.55
CA ALA A 59 3.50 -6.44 14.80
C ALA A 59 1.97 -6.66 14.78
N ASN A 60 1.36 -6.75 13.61
CA ASN A 60 -0.07 -7.05 13.43
C ASN A 60 -0.36 -8.55 13.21
N GLY A 61 0.57 -9.44 13.54
CA GLY A 61 0.46 -10.90 13.38
C GLY A 61 0.55 -11.40 11.94
N ARG A 62 0.73 -10.51 10.95
CA ARG A 62 0.86 -10.92 9.54
C ARG A 62 2.26 -11.45 9.28
N ARG A 63 2.33 -12.62 8.66
CA ARG A 63 3.58 -13.25 8.20
C ARG A 63 3.83 -12.92 6.73
N ASN A 64 5.07 -12.58 6.40
CA ASN A 64 5.50 -12.36 5.02
C ASN A 64 6.92 -12.84 4.78
N TRP A 65 7.23 -13.18 3.53
CA TRP A 65 8.59 -13.51 3.11
C TRP A 65 9.45 -12.27 3.00
N HIS A 66 10.66 -12.35 3.50
CA HIS A 66 11.65 -11.29 3.47
C HIS A 66 13.04 -11.86 3.23
N ALA A 67 13.76 -11.31 2.24
CA ALA A 67 15.19 -11.55 2.08
C ALA A 67 15.94 -10.27 2.45
N ALA A 68 16.78 -10.34 3.47
CA ALA A 68 17.65 -9.23 3.85
C ALA A 68 18.68 -8.98 2.73
N SER A 69 19.06 -7.72 2.49
CA SER A 69 20.09 -7.38 1.50
C SER A 69 21.49 -7.67 2.01
N THR A 70 21.78 -8.93 2.29
CA THR A 70 23.11 -9.42 2.66
C THR A 70 24.05 -9.40 1.44
N PRO A 71 25.38 -9.31 1.65
CA PRO A 71 26.34 -9.39 0.55
C PRO A 71 26.17 -10.65 -0.31
N ALA A 72 25.95 -11.82 0.32
CA ALA A 72 25.75 -13.08 -0.37
C ALA A 72 24.51 -13.08 -1.28
N TYR A 73 23.39 -12.57 -0.77
CA TYR A 73 22.16 -12.46 -1.56
C TYR A 73 22.31 -11.48 -2.73
N ASN A 74 22.90 -10.30 -2.49
CA ASN A 74 23.09 -9.30 -3.55
C ASN A 74 24.07 -9.80 -4.62
N ALA A 75 25.17 -10.45 -4.22
CA ALA A 75 26.14 -11.04 -5.14
C ALA A 75 25.51 -12.14 -6.01
N GLU A 76 24.68 -13.02 -5.42
CA GLU A 76 23.99 -14.07 -6.17
C GLU A 76 22.94 -13.50 -7.13
N GLN A 77 22.23 -12.44 -6.76
CA GLN A 77 21.31 -11.74 -7.67
C GLN A 77 22.04 -11.11 -8.86
N HIS A 78 23.19 -10.50 -8.60
CA HIS A 78 23.99 -9.89 -9.65
C HIS A 78 24.59 -10.95 -10.58
N SER A 79 25.27 -11.96 -10.04
CA SER A 79 25.97 -12.96 -10.83
C SER A 79 25.04 -13.89 -11.60
N ARG A 80 23.89 -14.28 -11.04
CA ARG A 80 22.97 -15.23 -11.69
C ARG A 80 21.90 -14.55 -12.53
N CYS A 81 21.43 -13.37 -12.12
CA CYS A 81 20.27 -12.74 -12.74
C CYS A 81 20.60 -11.41 -13.42
N GLY A 82 21.82 -10.89 -13.27
CA GLY A 82 22.21 -9.57 -13.77
C GLY A 82 21.56 -8.41 -13.02
N ILE A 83 21.01 -8.65 -11.83
CA ILE A 83 20.24 -7.65 -11.07
C ILE A 83 21.13 -7.04 -9.99
N ASP A 84 21.48 -5.77 -10.16
CA ASP A 84 22.13 -4.99 -9.10
C ASP A 84 21.09 -4.41 -8.13
N ARG A 85 20.88 -5.15 -7.04
CA ARG A 85 19.96 -4.75 -5.95
C ARG A 85 20.45 -3.55 -5.14
N LEU A 86 21.75 -3.29 -5.10
CA LEU A 86 22.30 -2.15 -4.37
C LEU A 86 22.07 -0.87 -5.16
N ALA A 87 22.35 -0.88 -6.46
CA ALA A 87 22.02 0.22 -7.36
C ALA A 87 20.51 0.48 -7.41
N ASP A 88 19.65 -0.55 -7.55
CA ASP A 88 18.20 -0.40 -7.48
C ASP A 88 17.75 0.25 -6.16
N ARG A 89 18.27 -0.23 -5.02
CA ARG A 89 17.93 0.35 -3.71
C ARG A 89 18.40 1.80 -3.60
N ALA A 90 19.58 2.14 -4.13
CA ALA A 90 20.09 3.51 -4.14
C ALA A 90 19.23 4.43 -5.00
N ALA A 91 18.89 4.02 -6.22
CA ALA A 91 18.00 4.75 -7.11
C ALA A 91 16.62 4.98 -6.46
N ARG A 92 16.03 3.94 -5.85
CA ARG A 92 14.75 4.07 -5.13
C ARG A 92 14.85 4.90 -3.86
N ARG A 93 15.99 4.93 -3.17
CA ARG A 93 16.21 5.88 -2.05
C ARG A 93 16.30 7.30 -2.56
N GLN A 94 16.91 7.55 -3.72
CA GLN A 94 16.97 8.88 -4.32
C GLN A 94 15.61 9.34 -4.84
N GLU A 95 14.83 8.45 -5.47
CA GLU A 95 13.42 8.69 -5.82
C GLU A 95 12.56 8.90 -4.56
N GLY A 96 12.78 8.10 -3.52
CA GLY A 96 12.14 8.23 -2.22
C GLY A 96 12.59 9.46 -1.43
N GLN A 97 13.76 10.03 -1.73
CA GLN A 97 14.27 11.29 -1.15
C GLN A 97 13.78 12.50 -1.94
N THR A 98 13.65 12.40 -3.27
CA THR A 98 12.98 13.44 -4.07
C THR A 98 11.47 13.47 -3.79
N ALA A 99 10.83 12.33 -3.51
CA ALA A 99 9.47 12.27 -2.96
C ALA A 99 9.42 12.59 -1.45
N GLY A 100 10.46 12.24 -0.69
CA GLY A 100 10.52 12.31 0.78
C GLY A 100 11.00 13.64 1.36
N TYR A 101 11.69 14.48 0.57
CA TYR A 101 11.92 15.89 0.92
C TYR A 101 10.60 16.69 1.02
N SER A 102 9.49 16.07 0.60
CA SER A 102 8.13 16.62 0.67
C SER A 102 7.21 15.93 1.68
N ALA A 103 7.47 14.72 2.21
CA ALA A 103 6.37 13.99 2.86
C ALA A 103 5.87 14.57 4.22
N PRO A 104 6.71 14.90 5.23
CA PRO A 104 6.20 15.48 6.48
C PRO A 104 5.95 16.99 6.36
N ARG A 105 6.86 17.72 5.69
CA ARG A 105 6.75 19.17 5.50
C ARG A 105 5.71 19.57 4.45
N ALA A 106 5.58 18.84 3.34
CA ALA A 106 4.51 19.10 2.39
C ALA A 106 3.17 18.58 2.88
N ALA A 107 3.08 17.53 3.70
CA ALA A 107 1.80 17.22 4.38
C ALA A 107 1.33 18.41 5.26
N GLY A 108 2.25 19.04 6.00
CA GLY A 108 1.96 20.26 6.75
C GLY A 108 1.58 21.46 5.86
N GLN A 109 2.28 21.68 4.75
CA GLN A 109 1.94 22.76 3.81
C GLN A 109 0.62 22.52 3.06
N ILE A 110 0.35 21.29 2.61
CA ILE A 110 -0.90 20.93 1.92
C ILE A 110 -2.07 20.99 2.91
N TYR A 111 -1.86 20.63 4.18
CA TYR A 111 -2.86 20.83 5.23
C TYR A 111 -3.19 22.32 5.42
N ALA A 112 -2.17 23.20 5.46
CA ALA A 112 -2.40 24.64 5.54
C ALA A 112 -3.14 25.20 4.31
N VAL A 113 -2.82 24.71 3.10
CA VAL A 113 -3.56 25.03 1.87
C VAL A 113 -5.01 24.52 1.97
N GLY A 114 -5.21 23.31 2.46
CA GLY A 114 -6.53 22.73 2.68
C GLY A 114 -7.36 23.54 3.68
N LEU A 115 -6.76 24.05 4.76
CA LEU A 115 -7.42 24.94 5.71
C LEU A 115 -7.85 26.26 5.06
N LYS A 116 -6.98 26.84 4.22
CA LYS A 116 -7.31 28.06 3.48
C LYS A 116 -8.50 27.84 2.55
N ILE A 117 -8.48 26.76 1.76
CA ILE A 117 -9.59 26.41 0.85
C ILE A 117 -10.87 26.12 1.65
N ALA A 118 -10.77 25.44 2.79
CA ALA A 118 -11.92 25.19 3.65
C ALA A 118 -12.54 26.50 4.15
N ALA A 119 -11.71 27.47 4.56
CA ALA A 119 -12.16 28.79 4.99
C ALA A 119 -12.79 29.59 3.84
N GLU A 120 -12.21 29.55 2.64
CA GLU A 120 -12.79 30.15 1.43
C GLU A 120 -14.17 29.55 1.07
N ARG A 121 -14.41 28.29 1.46
CA ARG A 121 -15.71 27.60 1.33
C ARG A 121 -16.64 27.77 2.53
N GLY A 122 -16.29 28.63 3.49
CA GLY A 122 -17.13 28.91 4.66
C GLY A 122 -17.09 27.83 5.75
N HIS A 123 -16.13 26.90 5.71
CA HIS A 123 -15.93 25.91 6.77
C HIS A 123 -14.96 26.42 7.83
N SER A 124 -15.25 26.14 9.10
CA SER A 124 -14.42 26.49 10.24
C SER A 124 -14.33 25.33 11.24
N GLY A 125 -13.46 25.47 12.24
CA GLY A 125 -13.33 24.50 13.34
C GLY A 125 -13.08 23.07 12.88
N ALA A 126 -13.81 22.12 13.45
CA ALA A 126 -13.65 20.69 13.18
C ALA A 126 -13.90 20.32 11.71
N LYS A 127 -14.83 21.01 11.03
CA LYS A 127 -15.12 20.77 9.60
C LYS A 127 -13.95 21.23 8.72
N ALA A 128 -13.36 22.38 9.00
CA ALA A 128 -12.17 22.85 8.27
C ALA A 128 -10.96 21.93 8.48
N ALA A 129 -10.74 21.48 9.72
CA ALA A 129 -9.66 20.54 10.02
C ALA A 129 -9.87 19.17 9.33
N CYS A 130 -11.10 18.67 9.29
CA CYS A 130 -11.44 17.45 8.57
C CYS A 130 -11.18 17.61 7.07
N PHE A 131 -11.71 18.69 6.47
CA PHE A 131 -11.47 19.01 5.06
C PHE A 131 -9.98 19.06 4.73
N ALA A 132 -9.18 19.75 5.56
CA ALA A 132 -7.75 19.94 5.32
C ALA A 132 -6.96 18.62 5.39
N ARG A 133 -7.33 17.70 6.30
CA ARG A 133 -6.75 16.34 6.35
C ARG A 133 -7.08 15.56 5.08
N THR A 134 -8.36 15.52 4.71
CA THR A 134 -8.81 14.84 3.50
C THR A 134 -8.13 15.44 2.26
N TYR A 135 -8.03 16.76 2.17
CA TYR A 135 -7.31 17.44 1.10
C TYR A 135 -5.84 17.03 1.03
N ALA A 136 -5.14 17.00 2.17
CA ALA A 136 -3.74 16.56 2.24
C ALA A 136 -3.52 15.10 1.83
N THR A 137 -4.53 14.24 1.99
CA THR A 137 -4.49 12.84 1.54
C THR A 137 -4.62 12.72 0.02
N TYR A 138 -5.48 13.51 -0.61
CA TYR A 138 -5.84 13.34 -2.03
C TYR A 138 -5.17 14.33 -2.99
N ALA A 139 -4.64 15.45 -2.48
CA ALA A 139 -3.99 16.45 -3.29
C ALA A 139 -2.57 16.02 -3.68
N SER A 140 -2.23 16.24 -4.94
CA SER A 140 -0.89 16.03 -5.50
C SER A 140 -0.30 17.35 -5.97
N SER A 141 1.02 17.46 -5.96
CA SER A 141 1.70 18.60 -6.59
C SER A 141 1.44 18.62 -8.10
N ARG A 142 1.22 19.81 -8.63
CA ARG A 142 1.14 20.10 -10.06
C ARG A 142 2.22 21.10 -10.41
N PRO A 143 2.86 20.96 -11.59
CA PRO A 143 3.74 22.01 -12.11
C PRO A 143 2.95 23.32 -12.19
N SER A 144 3.51 24.39 -11.63
CA SER A 144 2.95 25.73 -11.71
C SER A 144 3.87 26.62 -12.55
N ALA A 145 3.29 27.47 -13.39
CA ALA A 145 4.01 28.45 -14.18
C ALA A 145 4.81 29.45 -13.32
N SER A 146 4.45 29.62 -12.05
CA SER A 146 5.14 30.51 -11.09
C SER A 146 6.33 29.87 -10.36
N GLY A 147 6.69 28.62 -10.67
CA GLY A 147 7.77 27.90 -9.98
C GLY A 147 7.46 27.47 -8.54
N ARG A 148 6.31 27.86 -7.98
CA ARG A 148 5.81 27.39 -6.68
C ARG A 148 4.95 26.14 -6.86
N ALA A 149 5.15 25.10 -6.05
CA ALA A 149 4.31 23.91 -6.11
C ALA A 149 2.82 24.27 -5.89
N ALA A 150 1.98 24.04 -6.90
CA ALA A 150 0.53 24.12 -6.76
C ALA A 150 0.01 22.74 -6.35
N TYR A 151 -0.96 22.68 -5.43
CA TYR A 151 -1.55 21.42 -5.00
C TYR A 151 -3.00 21.37 -5.46
N ALA A 152 -3.42 20.24 -6.03
CA ALA A 152 -4.81 20.03 -6.40
C ALA A 152 -5.15 18.54 -6.30
N VAL A 153 -6.43 18.25 -6.05
CA VAL A 153 -6.97 16.90 -6.17
C VAL A 153 -7.11 16.57 -7.65
N SER A 154 -6.44 15.50 -8.09
CA SER A 154 -6.53 15.05 -9.48
C SER A 154 -7.95 14.57 -9.81
N GLY A 155 -8.38 14.71 -11.06
CA GLY A 155 -9.71 14.26 -11.50
C GLY A 155 -9.98 12.76 -11.24
N ARG A 156 -8.93 11.93 -11.26
CA ARG A 156 -8.99 10.50 -10.91
C ARG A 156 -9.37 10.26 -9.45
N ASN A 157 -8.95 11.15 -8.56
CA ASN A 157 -9.19 11.04 -7.12
C ASN A 157 -10.43 11.80 -6.67
N HIS A 158 -11.08 12.56 -7.57
CA HIS A 158 -12.17 13.46 -7.21
C HIS A 158 -13.38 12.73 -6.61
N THR A 159 -13.76 11.58 -7.16
CA THR A 159 -14.89 10.79 -6.65
C THR A 159 -14.62 10.27 -5.25
N SER A 160 -13.43 9.71 -5.00
CA SER A 160 -13.03 9.23 -3.68
C SER A 160 -12.91 10.36 -2.67
N TYR A 161 -12.33 11.49 -3.09
CA TYR A 161 -12.23 12.70 -2.28
C TYR A 161 -13.60 13.24 -1.87
N ALA A 162 -14.55 13.34 -2.80
CA ALA A 162 -15.90 13.81 -2.53
C ALA A 162 -16.68 12.84 -1.63
N ALA A 163 -16.54 11.53 -1.86
CA ALA A 163 -17.15 10.51 -1.00
C ALA A 163 -16.63 10.61 0.44
N GLU A 164 -15.32 10.80 0.61
CA GLU A 164 -14.68 10.92 1.92
C GLU A 164 -15.08 12.21 2.66
N LEU A 165 -15.15 13.34 1.96
CA LEU A 165 -15.64 14.60 2.54
C LEU A 165 -17.08 14.47 3.04
N SER A 166 -17.93 13.79 2.26
CA SER A 166 -19.33 13.60 2.63
C SER A 166 -19.46 12.63 3.81
N SER A 167 -18.74 11.51 3.80
CA SER A 167 -18.88 10.46 4.81
C SER A 167 -18.22 10.80 6.15
N GLN A 168 -17.04 11.45 6.13
CA GLN A 168 -16.26 11.73 7.34
C GLN A 168 -16.38 13.17 7.82
N CYS A 169 -16.51 14.13 6.91
CA CYS A 169 -16.55 15.55 7.28
C CYS A 169 -17.96 16.13 7.29
N GLY A 170 -18.97 15.40 6.77
CA GLY A 170 -20.32 15.91 6.58
C GLY A 170 -20.35 17.14 5.66
N ILE A 171 -19.40 17.21 4.72
CA ILE A 171 -19.25 18.29 3.74
C ILE A 171 -19.71 17.75 2.39
N SER A 172 -20.79 18.30 1.87
CA SER A 172 -21.29 18.01 0.53
C SER A 172 -21.25 19.29 -0.30
N ARG A 173 -20.46 19.23 -1.39
CA ARG A 173 -20.10 20.31 -2.33
C ARG A 173 -19.34 21.51 -1.74
#